data_AF-A0A0Q0YFB1-F1
#
_entry.id   AF-A0A0Q0YFB1-F1
#
_cell.length_a   1.000
_cell.length_b   1.000
_cell.length_c   1.000
_cell.angle_alpha   90.00
_cell.angle_beta   90.00
_cell.angle_gamma   90.00
#
_symmetry.space_group_name_H-M   'P 1'
#
loop_
_entity.id
_entity.type
_entity.pdbx_description
1 polymer ?
#
loop_
_entity_poly.entity_id
_entity_poly.type
_entity_poly.pdbx_seq_one_letter_code
_entity_poly.pdbx_strand_id
1 'polypeptide(L)'
;MASNTPRLGLYKKDPIADANDTFNIQTMLNDNWDKIDGKVAILGPDGKILSEQLPQQSLPNASITQAGIVQLNDTLTSASTTQAATANAVKRVNDAVVAHSADTTKHVTQAEKDTWNSMQKHKVTADNGTAILISGQDLNNLVNTGFYNGDNLINSPDGSASWFYVEVIRHTNSANYVIQKAFKLTGTQPTFYMRIRDGGTWSAWSENLFTSVSDGKAQLESTITAKGGTVTKAGAVPTFAELVSGVKSIPIGKKFATGTITSSTSPITFYRSVDGYTFSYFYLPFSISAIGFFPSYILAKRTGDVFDHSIYDSRFPNDYKITAVGAKSNYGSVSGASLRMTNVTDYAAYFRLPVQGGGVNYDWIAFE
;
A
#
# COMPACT_ATOMS: atom_id res chain seq x y z
N MET A 1 -106.49 -66.85 -25.79
CA MET A 1 -107.33 -65.81 -25.13
C MET A 1 -106.71 -64.45 -25.42
N ALA A 2 -107.54 -63.44 -25.69
CA ALA A 2 -107.09 -62.07 -25.82
C ALA A 2 -106.20 -61.59 -24.65
N SER A 3 -105.27 -60.67 -24.94
CA SER A 3 -104.25 -60.18 -24.00
C SER A 3 -104.00 -58.68 -24.17
N ASN A 4 -103.22 -58.04 -23.29
CA ASN A 4 -102.82 -56.64 -23.42
C ASN A 4 -101.30 -56.49 -23.59
N THR A 5 -100.84 -55.44 -24.27
CA THR A 5 -99.40 -55.14 -24.37
C THR A 5 -98.83 -54.67 -23.03
N PRO A 6 -97.56 -55.00 -22.69
CA PRO A 6 -97.00 -54.73 -21.36
C PRO A 6 -96.69 -53.25 -21.06
N ARG A 7 -96.49 -52.40 -22.08
CA ARG A 7 -96.10 -50.99 -21.88
C ARG A 7 -97.29 -50.02 -21.88
N LEU A 8 -98.23 -50.23 -22.81
CA LEU A 8 -99.34 -49.30 -23.07
C LEU A 8 -100.71 -49.94 -22.79
N GLY A 9 -100.76 -51.21 -22.38
CA GLY A 9 -102.02 -51.89 -22.06
C GLY A 9 -102.98 -52.03 -23.24
N LEU A 10 -102.47 -52.05 -24.47
CA LEU A 10 -103.27 -52.14 -25.70
C LEU A 10 -103.83 -53.54 -25.87
N TYR A 11 -105.12 -53.64 -26.14
CA TYR A 11 -105.84 -54.89 -26.33
C TYR A 11 -105.42 -55.61 -27.62
N LYS A 12 -105.16 -56.91 -27.51
CA LYS A 12 -104.76 -57.81 -28.59
C LYS A 12 -105.68 -59.03 -28.61
N LYS A 13 -106.39 -59.21 -29.72
CA LYS A 13 -107.23 -60.40 -29.97
C LYS A 13 -106.36 -61.62 -30.31
N ASP A 14 -106.82 -62.81 -29.94
CA ASP A 14 -106.21 -64.09 -30.31
C ASP A 14 -106.82 -64.58 -31.63
N PRO A 15 -106.02 -64.75 -32.70
CA PRO A 15 -106.56 -65.07 -34.02
C PRO A 15 -107.15 -66.49 -34.12
N ILE A 16 -106.81 -67.40 -33.19
CA ILE A 16 -107.29 -68.79 -33.21
C ILE A 16 -108.42 -68.95 -32.19
N ALA A 17 -108.21 -68.50 -30.95
CA ALA A 17 -109.20 -68.68 -29.87
C ALA A 17 -110.46 -67.83 -30.07
N ASP A 18 -110.33 -66.66 -30.69
CA ASP A 18 -111.41 -65.68 -30.83
C ASP A 18 -111.93 -65.59 -32.29
N ALA A 19 -111.72 -66.64 -33.09
CA ALA A 19 -111.98 -66.65 -34.54
C ALA A 19 -113.46 -66.45 -34.93
N ASN A 20 -114.39 -66.80 -34.03
CA ASN A 20 -115.83 -66.64 -34.24
C ASN A 20 -116.39 -65.32 -33.70
N ASP A 21 -115.57 -64.52 -33.01
CA ASP A 21 -116.00 -63.24 -32.45
C ASP A 21 -115.96 -62.14 -33.51
N THR A 22 -116.97 -61.28 -33.54
CA THR A 22 -116.99 -60.10 -34.42
C THR A 22 -115.91 -59.07 -34.03
N PHE A 23 -115.50 -58.24 -34.98
CA PHE A 23 -114.53 -57.18 -34.74
C PHE A 23 -115.21 -55.99 -34.06
N ASN A 24 -114.82 -55.67 -32.81
CA ASN A 24 -115.34 -54.53 -32.06
C ASN A 24 -114.40 -53.33 -32.19
N ILE A 25 -114.81 -52.34 -32.98
CA ILE A 25 -114.00 -51.13 -33.28
C ILE A 25 -113.67 -50.35 -32.00
N GLN A 26 -114.57 -50.32 -31.02
CA GLN A 26 -114.36 -49.55 -29.80
C GLN A 26 -113.18 -50.14 -29.01
N THR A 27 -113.25 -51.43 -28.69
CA THR A 27 -112.27 -52.06 -27.79
C THR A 27 -110.96 -52.40 -28.50
N MET A 28 -111.01 -52.70 -29.81
CA MET A 28 -109.84 -53.16 -30.56
C MET A 28 -109.08 -52.02 -31.25
N LEU A 29 -109.72 -50.86 -31.45
CA LEU A 29 -109.11 -49.70 -32.12
C LEU A 29 -109.19 -48.44 -31.27
N ASN A 30 -110.37 -47.86 -31.06
CA ASN A 30 -110.49 -46.54 -30.42
C ASN A 30 -109.84 -46.49 -29.03
N ASP A 31 -110.16 -47.46 -28.17
CA ASP A 31 -109.59 -47.55 -26.81
C ASP A 31 -108.06 -47.71 -26.84
N ASN A 32 -107.51 -48.36 -27.87
CA ASN A 32 -106.07 -48.51 -28.04
C ASN A 32 -105.42 -47.21 -28.55
N TRP A 33 -106.08 -46.48 -29.43
CA TRP A 33 -105.61 -45.19 -29.94
C TRP A 33 -105.56 -44.15 -28.82
N ASP A 34 -106.60 -44.07 -27.99
CA ASP A 34 -106.62 -43.16 -26.83
C ASP A 34 -105.49 -43.47 -25.83
N LYS A 35 -105.20 -44.76 -25.60
CA LYS A 35 -104.07 -45.19 -24.75
C LYS A 35 -102.71 -44.83 -25.33
N ILE A 36 -102.56 -44.88 -26.66
CA ILE A 36 -101.34 -44.46 -27.34
C ILE A 36 -101.20 -42.94 -27.23
N ASP A 37 -102.24 -42.20 -27.59
CA ASP A 37 -102.24 -40.74 -27.61
C ASP A 37 -101.95 -40.16 -26.22
N GLY A 38 -102.59 -40.68 -25.17
CA GLY A 38 -102.35 -40.27 -23.79
C GLY A 38 -100.94 -40.61 -23.24
N LYS A 39 -100.12 -41.36 -23.97
CA LYS A 39 -98.73 -41.71 -23.60
C LYS A 39 -97.68 -41.09 -24.49
N VAL A 40 -98.07 -40.53 -25.64
CA VAL A 40 -97.18 -39.75 -26.49
C VAL A 40 -96.96 -38.39 -25.85
N ALA A 41 -95.70 -37.94 -25.83
CA ALA A 41 -95.36 -36.63 -25.28
C ALA A 41 -95.99 -35.52 -26.11
N ILE A 42 -96.39 -34.44 -25.45
CA ILE A 42 -96.91 -33.26 -26.14
C ILE A 42 -95.70 -32.48 -26.63
N LEU A 43 -95.69 -32.13 -27.91
CA LEU A 43 -94.64 -31.33 -28.50
C LEU A 43 -95.05 -29.86 -28.46
N GLY A 44 -94.11 -28.99 -28.10
CA GLY A 44 -94.25 -27.55 -28.23
C GLY A 44 -94.24 -27.11 -29.70
N PRO A 45 -94.47 -25.82 -29.97
CA PRO A 45 -94.42 -25.25 -31.33
C PRO A 45 -93.08 -25.47 -32.05
N ASP A 46 -92.00 -25.75 -31.30
CA ASP A 46 -90.66 -26.04 -31.79
C ASP A 46 -90.40 -27.54 -32.03
N GLY A 47 -91.42 -28.38 -31.87
CA GLY A 47 -91.32 -29.83 -32.05
C GLY A 47 -90.59 -30.57 -30.93
N LYS A 48 -90.29 -29.90 -29.80
CA LYS A 48 -89.63 -30.52 -28.65
C LYS A 48 -90.64 -30.87 -27.56
N ILE A 49 -90.30 -31.88 -26.75
CA ILE A 49 -91.04 -32.21 -25.53
C ILE A 49 -90.97 -31.01 -24.58
N LEU A 50 -92.11 -30.62 -24.02
CA LEU A 50 -92.19 -29.53 -23.06
C LEU A 50 -91.36 -29.81 -21.80
N SER A 51 -90.72 -28.78 -21.24
CA SER A 51 -89.81 -28.91 -20.08
C SER A 51 -90.47 -29.54 -18.85
N GLU A 52 -91.78 -29.34 -18.71
CA GLU A 52 -92.59 -29.88 -17.60
C GLU A 52 -92.82 -31.40 -17.74
N GLN A 53 -92.65 -31.95 -18.95
CA GLN A 53 -92.74 -33.39 -19.24
C GLN A 53 -91.38 -34.08 -19.18
N LEU A 54 -90.29 -33.33 -19.07
CA LEU A 54 -88.95 -33.87 -18.87
C LEU A 54 -88.71 -34.13 -17.37
N PRO A 55 -87.98 -35.20 -17.00
CA PRO A 55 -87.51 -35.37 -15.63
C PRO A 55 -86.64 -34.18 -15.24
N GLN A 56 -86.93 -33.51 -14.12
CA GLN A 56 -86.01 -32.52 -13.56
C GLN A 56 -84.67 -33.20 -13.21
N GLN A 57 -83.64 -32.95 -14.00
CA GLN A 57 -82.29 -33.43 -13.71
C GLN A 57 -81.66 -32.51 -12.66
N SER A 58 -81.79 -32.86 -11.38
CA SER A 58 -81.16 -32.14 -10.26
C SER A 58 -79.77 -32.70 -9.96
N LEU A 59 -78.76 -32.27 -10.71
CA LEU A 59 -77.37 -32.55 -10.31
C LEU A 59 -76.99 -31.66 -9.11
N PRO A 60 -76.35 -32.21 -8.06
CA PRO A 60 -75.89 -31.43 -6.91
C PRO A 60 -74.76 -30.47 -7.32
N ASN A 61 -74.41 -29.51 -6.46
CA ASN A 61 -73.17 -28.75 -6.63
C ASN A 61 -71.98 -29.70 -6.58
N ALA A 62 -70.99 -29.50 -7.45
CA ALA A 62 -69.79 -30.33 -7.41
C ALA A 62 -68.95 -30.05 -6.16
N SER A 63 -68.23 -31.06 -5.72
CA SER A 63 -67.20 -30.97 -4.69
C SER A 63 -65.95 -31.73 -5.14
N ILE A 64 -64.88 -31.69 -4.34
CA ILE A 64 -63.67 -32.50 -4.59
C ILE A 64 -63.90 -34.02 -4.45
N THR A 65 -65.06 -34.45 -3.97
CA THR A 65 -65.41 -35.86 -3.77
C THR A 65 -66.73 -36.30 -4.43
N GLN A 66 -67.54 -35.36 -4.93
CA GLN A 66 -68.83 -35.64 -5.56
C GLN A 66 -68.97 -34.84 -6.87
N ALA A 67 -69.23 -35.52 -7.98
CA ALA A 67 -69.50 -34.88 -9.26
C ALA A 67 -70.81 -34.07 -9.21
N GLY A 68 -70.85 -32.92 -9.88
CA GLY A 68 -71.98 -32.00 -9.85
C GLY A 68 -71.79 -30.80 -10.79
N ILE A 69 -72.63 -29.78 -10.62
CA ILE A 69 -72.53 -28.49 -11.35
C ILE A 69 -71.55 -27.52 -10.65
N VAL A 70 -70.71 -26.82 -11.42
CA VAL A 70 -69.72 -25.83 -10.93
C VAL A 70 -69.95 -24.49 -11.61
N GLN A 71 -69.90 -23.40 -10.84
CA GLN A 71 -69.88 -22.04 -11.40
C GLN A 71 -68.45 -21.59 -11.72
N LEU A 72 -68.28 -20.83 -12.80
CA LEU A 72 -66.98 -20.27 -13.20
C LEU A 72 -66.77 -18.86 -12.62
N ASN A 73 -65.55 -18.55 -12.19
CA ASN A 73 -65.15 -17.24 -11.66
C ASN A 73 -63.95 -16.69 -12.43
N ASP A 74 -64.05 -15.42 -12.86
CA ASP A 74 -63.04 -14.75 -13.67
C ASP A 74 -62.21 -13.70 -12.90
N THR A 75 -62.17 -13.74 -11.57
CA THR A 75 -61.32 -12.83 -10.76
C THR A 75 -60.02 -13.51 -10.33
N LEU A 76 -58.98 -12.73 -9.99
CA LEU A 76 -57.71 -13.25 -9.47
C LEU A 76 -57.62 -13.20 -7.94
N THR A 77 -58.66 -12.70 -7.27
CA THR A 77 -58.67 -12.38 -5.83
C THR A 77 -59.76 -13.12 -5.07
N SER A 78 -60.58 -13.93 -5.75
CA SER A 78 -61.63 -14.72 -5.11
C SER A 78 -61.01 -15.75 -4.14
N ALA A 79 -61.61 -15.84 -2.96
CA ALA A 79 -61.33 -16.91 -1.99
C ALA A 79 -62.36 -18.07 -2.07
N SER A 80 -63.25 -18.06 -3.08
CA SER A 80 -64.29 -19.09 -3.21
C SER A 80 -63.68 -20.46 -3.48
N THR A 81 -64.08 -21.45 -2.68
CA THR A 81 -63.70 -22.86 -2.84
C THR A 81 -64.72 -23.67 -3.62
N THR A 82 -65.84 -23.06 -4.05
CA THR A 82 -66.97 -23.72 -4.74
C THR A 82 -67.10 -23.32 -6.21
N GLN A 83 -66.20 -22.47 -6.69
CA GLN A 83 -66.17 -22.00 -8.07
C GLN A 83 -64.85 -22.39 -8.74
N ALA A 84 -64.90 -22.75 -10.02
CA ALA A 84 -63.70 -23.02 -10.80
C ALA A 84 -63.19 -21.74 -11.48
N ALA A 85 -61.88 -21.62 -11.63
CA ALA A 85 -61.29 -20.54 -12.40
C ALA A 85 -61.67 -20.66 -13.88
N THR A 86 -61.97 -19.54 -14.53
CA THR A 86 -62.07 -19.45 -15.98
C THR A 86 -60.70 -19.63 -16.65
N ALA A 87 -60.71 -19.97 -17.94
CA ALA A 87 -59.49 -19.95 -18.76
C ALA A 87 -58.82 -18.56 -18.77
N ASN A 88 -59.60 -17.48 -18.70
CA ASN A 88 -59.08 -16.11 -18.68
C ASN A 88 -58.36 -15.78 -17.35
N ALA A 89 -58.91 -16.19 -16.20
CA ALA A 89 -58.22 -16.04 -14.91
C ALA A 89 -56.89 -16.81 -14.89
N VAL A 90 -56.89 -18.07 -15.34
CA VAL A 90 -55.66 -18.89 -15.45
C VAL A 90 -54.65 -18.24 -16.39
N LYS A 91 -55.10 -17.72 -17.54
CA LYS A 91 -54.22 -17.02 -18.49
C LYS A 91 -53.54 -15.81 -17.85
N ARG A 92 -54.28 -14.94 -17.15
CA ARG A 92 -53.69 -13.75 -16.52
C ARG A 92 -52.67 -14.10 -15.43
N VAL A 93 -52.91 -15.16 -14.66
CA VAL A 93 -51.91 -15.68 -13.71
C VAL A 93 -50.67 -16.15 -14.45
N ASN A 94 -50.85 -16.92 -15.52
CA ASN A 94 -49.73 -17.42 -16.32
C ASN A 94 -48.92 -16.28 -16.95
N ASP A 95 -49.58 -15.28 -17.53
CA ASP A 95 -48.94 -14.08 -18.07
C ASP A 95 -48.14 -13.32 -16.99
N ALA A 96 -48.70 -13.20 -15.78
CA ALA A 96 -48.01 -12.56 -14.65
C ALA A 96 -46.79 -13.36 -14.18
N VAL A 97 -46.88 -14.70 -14.16
CA VAL A 97 -45.75 -15.59 -13.84
C VAL A 97 -44.66 -15.49 -14.91
N VAL A 98 -45.03 -15.47 -16.20
CA VAL A 98 -44.10 -15.26 -17.31
C VAL A 98 -43.39 -13.91 -17.16
N ALA A 99 -44.14 -12.83 -16.89
CA ALA A 99 -43.56 -11.51 -16.65
C ALA A 99 -42.61 -11.49 -15.44
N HIS A 100 -42.99 -12.14 -14.33
CA HIS A 100 -42.13 -12.26 -13.15
C HIS A 100 -40.85 -13.06 -13.43
N SER A 101 -40.94 -14.16 -14.18
CA SER A 101 -39.78 -14.99 -14.53
C SER A 101 -38.79 -14.26 -15.46
N ALA A 102 -39.28 -13.28 -16.22
CA ALA A 102 -38.48 -12.41 -17.08
C ALA A 102 -37.94 -11.16 -16.36
N ASP A 103 -38.28 -10.95 -15.08
CA ASP A 103 -37.87 -9.77 -14.31
C ASP A 103 -36.42 -9.89 -13.83
N THR A 104 -35.50 -9.33 -14.61
CA THR A 104 -34.06 -9.27 -14.29
C THR A 104 -33.70 -8.26 -13.21
N THR A 105 -34.65 -7.44 -12.75
CA THR A 105 -34.42 -6.55 -11.59
C THR A 105 -34.50 -7.35 -10.28
N LYS A 106 -35.37 -8.36 -10.24
CA LYS A 106 -35.55 -9.24 -9.07
C LYS A 106 -34.68 -10.50 -9.16
N HIS A 107 -34.46 -11.03 -10.36
CA HIS A 107 -33.72 -12.27 -10.58
C HIS A 107 -32.35 -11.99 -11.17
N VAL A 108 -31.30 -12.55 -10.54
CA VAL A 108 -29.95 -12.52 -11.08
C VAL A 108 -29.86 -13.43 -12.30
N THR A 109 -29.36 -12.91 -13.41
CA THR A 109 -29.15 -13.66 -14.65
C THR A 109 -27.89 -14.53 -14.58
N GLN A 110 -27.83 -15.56 -15.44
CA GLN A 110 -26.61 -16.37 -15.56
C GLN A 110 -25.41 -15.52 -16.01
N ALA A 111 -25.63 -14.56 -16.92
CA ALA A 111 -24.58 -13.67 -17.40
C ALA A 111 -23.99 -12.78 -16.29
N GLU A 112 -24.82 -12.29 -15.35
CA GLU A 112 -24.33 -11.53 -14.19
C GLU A 112 -23.52 -12.42 -13.24
N LYS A 113 -23.97 -13.66 -12.98
CA LYS A 113 -23.19 -14.63 -12.20
C LYS A 113 -21.84 -14.92 -12.85
N ASP A 114 -21.82 -15.13 -14.16
CA ASP A 114 -20.59 -15.37 -14.92
C ASP A 114 -19.65 -14.16 -14.86
N THR A 115 -20.22 -12.95 -14.87
CA THR A 115 -19.47 -11.70 -14.71
C THR A 115 -18.85 -11.61 -13.31
N TRP A 116 -19.64 -11.79 -12.24
CA TRP A 116 -19.14 -11.76 -10.86
C TRP A 116 -18.08 -12.84 -10.60
N ASN A 117 -18.31 -14.06 -11.06
CA ASN A 117 -17.35 -15.15 -10.98
C ASN A 117 -16.06 -14.87 -11.77
N SER A 118 -16.12 -13.94 -12.73
CA SER A 118 -14.98 -13.52 -13.55
C SER A 118 -14.26 -12.25 -13.05
N MET A 119 -14.74 -11.57 -12.00
CA MET A 119 -14.19 -10.26 -11.60
C MET A 119 -12.77 -10.34 -11.00
N GLN A 120 -12.46 -11.39 -10.22
CA GLN A 120 -11.10 -11.64 -9.71
C GLN A 120 -10.64 -13.04 -10.10
N LYS A 121 -10.04 -13.16 -11.28
CA LYS A 121 -9.57 -14.46 -11.84
C LYS A 121 -8.28 -14.98 -11.21
N HIS A 122 -7.60 -14.15 -10.42
CA HIS A 122 -6.36 -14.51 -9.73
C HIS A 122 -6.48 -14.23 -8.23
N LYS A 123 -6.24 -15.24 -7.40
CA LYS A 123 -6.38 -15.10 -5.95
C LYS A 123 -5.21 -14.31 -5.35
N VAL A 124 -5.49 -13.18 -4.71
CA VAL A 124 -4.48 -12.29 -4.09
C VAL A 124 -4.47 -12.35 -2.54
N THR A 125 -5.50 -12.91 -1.93
CA THR A 125 -5.65 -13.12 -0.47
C THR A 125 -6.26 -14.50 -0.20
N ALA A 126 -6.28 -14.95 1.05
CA ALA A 126 -7.11 -16.07 1.47
C ALA A 126 -8.61 -15.68 1.48
N ASP A 127 -9.51 -16.68 1.53
CA ASP A 127 -10.97 -16.45 1.45
C ASP A 127 -11.55 -15.74 2.68
N ASN A 128 -10.83 -15.77 3.81
CA ASN A 128 -11.17 -15.06 5.03
C ASN A 128 -10.62 -13.63 5.09
N GLY A 129 -10.06 -13.12 3.98
CA GLY A 129 -9.46 -11.78 3.90
C GLY A 129 -8.04 -11.67 4.48
N THR A 130 -7.44 -12.76 4.97
CA THR A 130 -6.04 -12.76 5.44
C THR A 130 -5.05 -12.93 4.29
N ALA A 131 -3.76 -12.68 4.56
CA ALA A 131 -2.69 -13.00 3.63
C ALA A 131 -2.62 -14.52 3.37
N ILE A 132 -2.13 -14.91 2.19
CA ILE A 132 -1.96 -16.31 1.81
C ILE A 132 -0.75 -16.89 2.58
N LEU A 133 -0.99 -17.93 3.38
CA LEU A 133 0.06 -18.59 4.15
C LEU A 133 1.02 -19.39 3.25
N ILE A 134 2.32 -19.14 3.39
CA ILE A 134 3.40 -19.74 2.59
C ILE A 134 4.59 -20.23 3.44
N SER A 135 4.38 -20.56 4.72
CA SER A 135 5.47 -21.05 5.59
C SER A 135 6.23 -22.23 4.97
N GLY A 136 7.57 -22.22 5.09
CA GLY A 136 8.45 -23.23 4.53
C GLY A 136 8.67 -23.15 3.01
N GLN A 137 7.99 -22.26 2.29
CA GLN A 137 8.14 -22.13 0.83
C GLN A 137 9.38 -21.34 0.44
N ASP A 138 9.85 -21.58 -0.79
CA ASP A 138 10.94 -20.82 -1.40
C ASP A 138 10.43 -19.55 -2.08
N LEU A 139 10.88 -18.40 -1.59
CA LEU A 139 10.52 -17.10 -2.15
C LEU A 139 10.99 -16.92 -3.59
N ASN A 140 11.99 -17.67 -4.06
CA ASN A 140 12.40 -17.63 -5.47
C ASN A 140 11.33 -18.21 -6.42
N ASN A 141 10.46 -19.09 -5.91
CA ASN A 141 9.36 -19.69 -6.67
C ASN A 141 8.07 -18.85 -6.60
N LEU A 142 8.00 -17.88 -5.68
CA LEU A 142 6.83 -17.04 -5.44
C LEU A 142 6.76 -15.89 -6.45
N VAL A 143 6.34 -16.21 -7.68
CA VAL A 143 6.32 -15.27 -8.82
C VAL A 143 4.94 -14.73 -9.17
N ASN A 144 3.88 -15.22 -8.54
CA ASN A 144 2.50 -14.78 -8.82
C ASN A 144 2.10 -13.63 -7.92
N THR A 145 1.29 -12.70 -8.45
CA THR A 145 0.85 -11.52 -7.70
C THR A 145 0.05 -11.92 -6.46
N GLY A 146 0.27 -11.26 -5.32
CA GLY A 146 -0.53 -11.52 -4.13
C GLY A 146 0.07 -10.99 -2.85
N PHE A 147 -0.71 -11.11 -1.79
CA PHE A 147 -0.32 -10.79 -0.42
C PHE A 147 -0.15 -12.09 0.36
N TYR A 148 1.06 -12.33 0.84
CA TYR A 148 1.46 -13.58 1.46
C TYR A 148 2.02 -13.33 2.86
N ASN A 149 2.03 -14.37 3.70
CA ASN A 149 2.77 -14.37 4.96
C ASN A 149 3.31 -15.77 5.30
N GLY A 150 4.35 -15.84 6.12
CA GLY A 150 4.89 -17.11 6.59
C GLY A 150 6.21 -16.98 7.33
N ASP A 151 6.61 -18.07 7.94
CA ASP A 151 7.89 -18.28 8.61
C ASP A 151 8.68 -19.42 7.95
N ASN A 152 9.94 -19.59 8.35
CA ASN A 152 10.83 -20.62 7.77
C ASN A 152 10.94 -20.53 6.23
N LEU A 153 10.85 -19.32 5.67
CA LEU A 153 10.87 -19.10 4.23
C LEU A 153 12.29 -19.28 3.67
N ILE A 154 12.42 -20.08 2.61
CA ILE A 154 13.70 -20.27 1.92
C ILE A 154 13.97 -19.03 1.05
N ASN A 155 15.24 -18.60 0.99
CA ASN A 155 15.66 -17.34 0.37
C ASN A 155 14.97 -16.10 0.98
N SER A 156 14.69 -16.14 2.29
CA SER A 156 14.21 -14.99 3.06
C SER A 156 15.23 -13.84 3.07
N PRO A 157 14.80 -12.58 3.26
CA PRO A 157 15.68 -11.42 3.12
C PRO A 157 16.92 -11.42 4.00
N ASP A 158 16.78 -11.88 5.24
CA ASP A 158 17.85 -11.91 6.26
C ASP A 158 18.29 -13.34 6.60
N GLY A 159 17.83 -14.35 5.84
CA GLY A 159 18.09 -15.76 6.09
C GLY A 159 17.48 -16.31 7.39
N SER A 160 16.67 -15.53 8.12
CA SER A 160 16.08 -15.96 9.38
C SER A 160 14.81 -16.80 9.17
N ALA A 161 14.46 -17.59 10.19
CA ALA A 161 13.19 -18.31 10.29
C ALA A 161 12.02 -17.42 10.79
N SER A 162 12.18 -16.09 10.77
CA SER A 162 11.17 -15.15 11.28
C SER A 162 9.91 -15.12 10.42
N TRP A 163 8.83 -14.59 10.98
CA TRP A 163 7.62 -14.28 10.22
C TRP A 163 7.82 -13.07 9.32
N PHE A 164 7.43 -13.21 8.06
CA PHE A 164 7.38 -12.13 7.08
C PHE A 164 5.99 -12.01 6.47
N TYR A 165 5.57 -10.78 6.16
CA TYR A 165 4.61 -10.52 5.11
C TYR A 165 5.36 -10.29 3.81
N VAL A 166 4.89 -10.89 2.72
CA VAL A 166 5.50 -10.77 1.40
C VAL A 166 4.45 -10.31 0.40
N GLU A 167 4.68 -9.17 -0.22
CA GLU A 167 3.89 -8.69 -1.34
C GLU A 167 4.63 -8.99 -2.64
N VAL A 168 3.94 -9.61 -3.58
CA VAL A 168 4.48 -9.94 -4.90
C VAL A 168 3.67 -9.21 -5.96
N ILE A 169 4.37 -8.51 -6.85
CA ILE A 169 3.78 -7.89 -8.03
C ILE A 169 4.48 -8.46 -9.25
N ARG A 170 3.75 -9.26 -10.03
CA ARG A 170 4.21 -9.81 -11.30
C ARG A 170 3.93 -8.83 -12.44
N HIS A 171 4.90 -8.67 -13.33
CA HIS A 171 4.72 -7.87 -14.54
C HIS A 171 3.78 -8.55 -15.55
N THR A 172 3.05 -7.77 -16.34
CA THR A 172 2.12 -8.25 -17.38
C THR A 172 2.78 -9.22 -18.38
N ASN A 173 4.05 -8.99 -18.72
CA ASN A 173 4.68 -9.72 -19.82
C ASN A 173 5.05 -11.17 -19.49
N SER A 174 5.55 -11.48 -18.30
CA SER A 174 5.91 -12.87 -17.91
C SER A 174 6.25 -13.02 -16.43
N ALA A 175 6.47 -14.27 -15.99
CA ALA A 175 6.95 -14.61 -14.64
C ALA A 175 8.39 -14.17 -14.38
N ASN A 176 9.11 -13.77 -15.43
CA ASN A 176 10.52 -13.41 -15.35
C ASN A 176 10.78 -12.00 -14.82
N TYR A 177 9.71 -11.21 -14.67
CA TYR A 177 9.74 -9.85 -14.19
C TYR A 177 8.79 -9.70 -12.99
N VAL A 178 9.36 -9.60 -11.80
CA VAL A 178 8.61 -9.62 -10.53
C VAL A 178 9.25 -8.66 -9.54
N ILE A 179 8.44 -7.95 -8.76
CA ILE A 179 8.90 -7.25 -7.57
C ILE A 179 8.42 -8.02 -6.35
N GLN A 180 9.31 -8.27 -5.40
CA GLN A 180 8.96 -8.74 -4.06
C GLN A 180 9.29 -7.67 -3.03
N LYS A 181 8.35 -7.46 -2.12
CA LYS A 181 8.50 -6.62 -0.92
C LYS A 181 8.25 -7.48 0.30
N ALA A 182 9.18 -7.50 1.24
CA ALA A 182 9.07 -8.30 2.45
C ALA A 182 9.15 -7.42 3.70
N PHE A 183 8.20 -7.62 4.63
CA PHE A 183 8.08 -6.90 5.88
C PHE A 183 8.25 -7.89 7.02
N LYS A 184 9.29 -7.71 7.83
CA LYS A 184 9.54 -8.59 8.98
C LYS A 184 8.54 -8.26 10.09
N LEU A 185 7.79 -9.25 10.56
CA LEU A 185 6.82 -9.07 11.64
C LEU A 185 7.51 -8.94 13.01
N THR A 186 8.66 -9.58 13.18
CA THR A 186 9.38 -9.65 14.45
C THR A 186 10.59 -8.71 14.47
N GLY A 187 10.75 -7.94 15.54
CA GLY A 187 11.87 -7.01 15.73
C GLY A 187 11.47 -5.81 16.59
N THR A 188 12.46 -5.04 17.05
CA THR A 188 12.22 -3.76 17.75
C THR A 188 11.87 -2.64 16.79
N GLN A 189 12.32 -2.73 15.52
CA GLN A 189 12.11 -1.73 14.49
C GLN A 189 11.43 -2.35 13.25
N PRO A 190 10.49 -1.66 12.60
CA PRO A 190 9.92 -2.09 11.33
C PRO A 190 11.03 -2.27 10.29
N THR A 191 11.17 -3.49 9.76
CA THR A 191 12.21 -3.81 8.77
C THR A 191 11.57 -4.18 7.44
N PHE A 192 12.00 -3.50 6.38
CA PHE A 192 11.51 -3.66 5.02
C PHE A 192 12.65 -4.04 4.08
N TYR A 193 12.38 -5.01 3.21
CA TYR A 193 13.27 -5.46 2.17
C TYR A 193 12.54 -5.46 0.82
N MET A 194 13.27 -5.19 -0.26
CA MET A 194 12.76 -5.37 -1.61
C MET A 194 13.79 -6.08 -2.49
N ARG A 195 13.30 -6.79 -3.50
CA ARG A 195 14.13 -7.32 -4.58
C ARG A 195 13.34 -7.38 -5.87
N ILE A 196 14.05 -7.50 -6.97
CA ILE A 196 13.45 -7.66 -8.29
C ILE A 196 13.89 -9.00 -8.89
N ARG A 197 13.02 -9.59 -9.70
CA ARG A 197 13.36 -10.60 -10.69
C ARG A 197 13.39 -9.89 -12.04
N ASP A 198 14.51 -9.97 -12.74
CA ASP A 198 14.67 -9.41 -14.09
C ASP A 198 15.23 -10.47 -15.02
N GLY A 199 14.58 -10.67 -16.17
CA GLY A 199 14.97 -11.72 -17.12
C GLY A 199 15.01 -13.14 -16.53
N GLY A 200 14.31 -13.38 -15.42
CA GLY A 200 14.28 -14.67 -14.73
C GLY A 200 15.30 -14.83 -13.60
N THR A 201 16.13 -13.82 -13.38
CA THR A 201 17.17 -13.82 -12.34
C THR A 201 16.74 -12.92 -11.18
N TRP A 202 16.82 -13.43 -9.95
CA TRP A 202 16.55 -12.62 -8.75
C TRP A 202 17.78 -11.78 -8.40
N SER A 203 17.55 -10.50 -8.10
CA SER A 203 18.53 -9.67 -7.42
C SER A 203 18.71 -10.13 -5.97
N ALA A 204 19.80 -9.70 -5.34
CA ALA A 204 19.89 -9.73 -3.89
C ALA A 204 18.74 -8.90 -3.27
N TRP A 205 18.40 -9.22 -2.02
CA TRP A 205 17.51 -8.38 -1.23
C TRP A 205 18.23 -7.08 -0.86
N SER A 206 17.59 -5.94 -1.15
CA SER A 206 18.03 -4.63 -0.68
C SER A 206 17.19 -4.22 0.52
N GLU A 207 17.85 -3.80 1.60
CA GLU A 207 17.21 -3.13 2.72
C GLU A 207 16.62 -1.78 2.29
N ASN A 208 15.63 -1.27 3.04
CA ASN A 208 15.07 0.05 2.79
C ASN A 208 16.15 1.15 2.84
N LEU A 209 15.95 2.22 2.06
CA LEU A 209 16.65 3.50 2.18
C LEU A 209 16.80 3.98 3.64
N PHE A 210 15.81 3.74 4.51
CA PHE A 210 15.90 4.11 5.93
C PHE A 210 17.00 3.36 6.68
N THR A 211 17.19 2.06 6.42
CA THR A 211 18.27 1.27 7.05
C THR A 211 19.62 1.69 6.50
N SER A 212 19.75 1.84 5.18
CA SER A 212 20.99 2.34 4.56
C SER A 212 21.41 3.72 5.09
N VAL A 213 20.46 4.64 5.29
CA VAL A 213 20.72 5.96 5.89
C VAL A 213 21.11 5.82 7.37
N SER A 214 20.46 4.93 8.12
CA SER A 214 20.79 4.66 9.52
C SER A 214 22.21 4.12 9.67
N ASP A 215 22.58 3.13 8.85
CA ASP A 215 23.90 2.53 8.85
C ASP A 215 24.98 3.52 8.43
N GLY A 216 24.71 4.32 7.39
CA GLY A 216 25.62 5.40 6.98
C GLY A 216 25.85 6.42 8.10
N LYS A 217 24.81 6.77 8.87
CA LYS A 217 24.93 7.66 10.05
C LYS A 217 25.75 7.03 11.16
N ALA A 218 25.57 5.74 11.44
CA ALA A 218 26.34 5.02 12.45
C ALA A 218 27.82 4.89 12.05
N GLN A 219 28.12 4.62 10.77
CA GLN A 219 29.49 4.61 10.24
C GLN A 219 30.15 5.99 10.34
N LEU A 220 29.41 7.06 10.05
CA LEU A 220 29.92 8.42 10.18
C LEU A 220 30.19 8.80 11.64
N GLU A 221 29.30 8.43 12.58
CA GLU A 221 29.51 8.59 14.02
C GLU A 221 30.81 7.91 14.46
N SER A 222 30.98 6.63 14.12
CA SER A 222 32.19 5.87 14.44
C SER A 222 33.45 6.54 13.88
N THR A 223 33.38 7.05 12.64
CA THR A 223 34.49 7.75 11.99
C THR A 223 34.84 9.05 12.70
N ILE A 224 33.85 9.86 13.09
CA ILE A 224 34.06 11.11 13.84
C ILE A 224 34.76 10.82 15.16
N THR A 225 34.27 9.84 15.92
CA THR A 225 34.88 9.44 17.20
C THR A 225 36.29 8.90 17.01
N ALA A 226 36.54 8.11 15.97
CA ALA A 226 37.88 7.62 15.64
C ALA A 226 38.87 8.74 15.28
N LYS A 227 38.38 9.89 14.79
CA LYS A 227 39.17 11.10 14.56
C LYS A 227 39.29 12.01 15.79
N GLY A 228 38.80 11.57 16.95
CA GLY A 228 38.87 12.31 18.21
C GLY A 228 37.76 13.35 18.40
N GLY A 229 36.77 13.41 17.51
CA GLY A 229 35.56 14.21 17.71
C GLY A 229 34.55 13.52 18.63
N THR A 230 33.51 14.23 19.02
CA THR A 230 32.44 13.78 19.92
C THR A 230 31.07 13.93 19.26
N VAL A 231 30.32 12.84 19.15
CA VAL A 231 28.91 12.87 18.70
C VAL A 231 28.01 12.64 19.91
N THR A 232 27.31 13.68 20.36
CA THR A 232 26.27 13.56 21.39
C THR A 232 24.95 13.31 20.69
N LYS A 233 24.33 12.14 20.94
CA LYS A 233 23.05 11.75 20.34
C LYS A 233 21.95 11.57 21.37
N ALA A 234 20.75 12.04 21.04
CA ALA A 234 19.56 11.85 21.88
C ALA A 234 18.88 10.47 21.70
N GLY A 235 19.08 9.82 20.55
CA GLY A 235 18.50 8.52 20.23
C GLY A 235 19.55 7.45 19.90
N ALA A 236 19.08 6.27 19.48
CA ALA A 236 19.98 5.15 19.10
C ALA A 236 20.87 5.49 17.89
N VAL A 237 20.34 6.27 16.94
CA VAL A 237 21.03 6.72 15.71
C VAL A 237 21.06 8.25 15.73
N PRO A 238 22.22 8.89 15.46
CA PRO A 238 22.32 10.33 15.47
C PRO A 238 21.55 10.98 14.31
N THR A 239 20.99 12.15 14.55
CA THR A 239 20.48 13.04 13.53
C THR A 239 21.64 13.63 12.70
N PHE A 240 21.33 14.15 11.51
CA PHE A 240 22.35 14.83 10.71
C PHE A 240 22.91 16.08 11.40
N ALA A 241 22.11 16.79 12.21
CA ALA A 241 22.56 17.95 12.97
C ALA A 241 23.58 17.57 14.06
N GLU A 242 23.34 16.47 14.77
CA GLU A 242 24.27 15.93 15.77
C GLU A 242 25.58 15.46 15.10
N LEU A 243 25.50 14.79 13.94
CA LEU A 243 26.68 14.42 13.16
C LEU A 243 27.49 15.62 12.68
N VAL A 244 26.83 16.66 12.16
CA VAL A 244 27.51 17.92 11.77
C VAL A 244 28.21 18.56 12.97
N SER A 245 27.59 18.52 14.15
CA SER A 245 28.20 19.02 15.38
C SER A 245 29.42 18.18 15.77
N GLY A 246 29.32 16.85 15.62
CA GLY A 246 30.44 15.95 15.83
C GLY A 246 31.60 16.18 14.88
N VAL A 247 31.34 16.38 13.58
CA VAL A 247 32.40 16.71 12.60
C VAL A 247 33.13 17.98 13.01
N LYS A 248 32.42 19.02 13.47
CA LYS A 248 33.03 20.29 13.92
C LYS A 248 33.88 20.14 15.19
N SER A 249 33.65 19.10 15.98
CA SER A 249 34.41 18.83 17.21
C SER A 249 35.71 18.06 16.97
N ILE A 250 35.95 17.55 15.75
CA ILE A 250 37.18 16.82 15.42
C ILE A 250 38.38 17.76 15.67
N PRO A 251 39.36 17.35 16.49
CA PRO A 251 40.58 18.12 16.69
C PRO A 251 41.36 18.23 15.39
N ILE A 252 41.27 19.40 14.75
CA ILE A 252 42.26 19.79 13.74
C ILE A 252 43.49 20.28 14.51
N GLY A 253 44.68 19.78 14.17
CA GLY A 253 45.91 20.09 14.91
C GLY A 253 46.19 21.58 15.04
N LYS A 254 47.27 21.93 15.79
CA LYS A 254 47.74 23.31 15.94
C LYS A 254 47.82 24.02 14.58
N LYS A 255 47.26 25.23 14.50
CA LYS A 255 47.29 26.02 13.26
C LYS A 255 48.72 26.44 12.94
N PHE A 256 49.03 26.53 11.64
CA PHE A 256 50.24 27.16 11.14
C PHE A 256 49.91 28.06 9.97
N ALA A 257 50.72 29.09 9.75
CA ALA A 257 50.64 29.99 8.61
C ALA A 257 52.05 30.28 8.10
N THR A 258 52.20 30.50 6.79
CA THR A 258 53.47 30.86 6.15
C THR A 258 53.29 32.04 5.22
N GLY A 259 54.33 32.80 4.95
CA GLY A 259 54.28 33.84 3.92
C GLY A 259 55.60 34.57 3.75
N THR A 260 55.57 35.66 2.98
CA THR A 260 56.70 36.59 2.82
C THR A 260 56.25 37.97 3.29
N ILE A 261 57.09 38.67 4.05
CA ILE A 261 56.81 40.01 4.57
C ILE A 261 58.03 40.92 4.40
N THR A 262 57.82 42.17 4.01
CA THR A 262 58.88 43.17 3.88
C THR A 262 59.12 43.86 5.22
N SER A 263 60.38 43.99 5.63
CA SER A 263 60.76 44.72 6.83
C SER A 263 60.55 46.24 6.68
N SER A 264 60.47 46.94 7.81
CA SER A 264 60.41 48.40 7.85
C SER A 264 61.60 49.03 7.14
N THR A 265 61.40 50.23 6.59
CA THR A 265 62.47 51.03 5.98
C THR A 265 63.22 51.92 6.97
N SER A 266 62.68 52.08 8.18
CA SER A 266 63.29 52.80 9.30
C SER A 266 63.39 51.87 10.53
N PRO A 267 64.52 51.90 11.25
CA PRO A 267 64.66 51.12 12.48
C PRO A 267 63.87 51.75 13.62
N ILE A 268 63.51 50.92 14.60
CA ILE A 268 62.93 51.35 15.88
C ILE A 268 63.81 50.82 17.03
N THR A 269 63.62 51.38 18.22
CA THR A 269 64.32 50.94 19.42
C THR A 269 63.64 49.71 20.01
N PHE A 270 64.40 48.65 20.18
CA PHE A 270 64.04 47.45 20.91
C PHE A 270 64.83 47.38 22.22
N TYR A 271 64.22 46.85 23.28
CA TYR A 271 64.82 46.79 24.61
C TYR A 271 65.17 45.37 25.02
N ARG A 272 66.35 45.18 25.61
CA ARG A 272 66.74 43.94 26.27
C ARG A 272 66.17 43.91 27.68
N SER A 273 65.32 42.92 27.97
CA SER A 273 64.57 42.84 29.23
C SER A 273 65.45 42.78 30.50
N VAL A 274 66.68 42.25 30.42
CA VAL A 274 67.49 41.96 31.62
C VAL A 274 68.33 43.13 32.13
N ASP A 275 68.65 44.09 31.27
CA ASP A 275 69.56 45.20 31.61
C ASP A 275 69.19 46.51 30.93
N GLY A 276 68.05 46.55 30.23
CA GLY A 276 67.55 47.74 29.55
C GLY A 276 68.37 48.16 28.33
N TYR A 277 69.35 47.36 27.89
CA TYR A 277 70.17 47.68 26.72
C TYR A 277 69.29 47.84 25.47
N THR A 278 69.52 48.90 24.70
CA THR A 278 68.73 49.23 23.52
C THR A 278 69.41 48.76 22.25
N PHE A 279 68.61 48.19 21.34
CA PHE A 279 69.01 47.83 19.99
C PHE A 279 68.20 48.68 19.00
N SER A 280 68.85 49.30 18.02
CA SER A 280 68.17 49.97 16.91
C SER A 280 68.11 49.02 15.72
N TYR A 281 66.95 48.38 15.50
CA TYR A 281 66.74 47.36 14.46
C TYR A 281 65.51 47.69 13.61
N PHE A 282 65.50 47.21 12.36
CA PHE A 282 64.28 47.19 11.53
C PHE A 282 63.31 46.15 12.06
N TYR A 283 62.08 46.12 11.55
CA TYR A 283 61.08 45.19 12.07
C TYR A 283 60.13 44.64 11.00
N LEU A 284 59.63 43.43 11.22
CA LEU A 284 58.56 42.83 10.45
C LEU A 284 57.21 43.22 11.06
N PRO A 285 56.34 43.94 10.33
CA PRO A 285 55.06 44.43 10.83
C PRO A 285 53.97 43.35 10.69
N PHE A 286 54.02 42.30 11.51
CA PHE A 286 53.03 41.24 11.42
C PHE A 286 51.66 41.68 11.94
N SER A 287 50.63 41.46 11.12
CA SER A 287 49.24 41.62 11.54
C SER A 287 48.66 40.27 11.98
N ILE A 288 48.06 40.23 13.17
CA ILE A 288 47.40 39.02 13.71
C ILE A 288 46.20 38.65 12.83
N SER A 289 45.51 39.64 12.27
CA SER A 289 44.41 39.39 11.32
C SER A 289 44.89 38.75 10.01
N ALA A 290 46.15 38.98 9.61
CA ALA A 290 46.73 38.36 8.42
C ALA A 290 47.25 36.93 8.69
N ILE A 291 47.66 36.63 9.93
CA ILE A 291 48.10 35.28 10.35
C ILE A 291 46.90 34.38 10.68
N GLY A 292 45.80 34.94 11.19
CA GLY A 292 44.56 34.21 11.48
C GLY A 292 44.53 33.50 12.84
N PHE A 293 45.60 33.61 13.64
CA PHE A 293 45.68 33.14 15.03
C PHE A 293 46.76 33.92 15.79
N PHE A 294 46.73 33.86 17.13
CA PHE A 294 47.83 34.36 17.96
C PHE A 294 48.95 33.31 17.96
N PRO A 295 50.12 33.61 17.38
CA PRO A 295 51.18 32.62 17.28
C PRO A 295 51.87 32.40 18.64
N SER A 296 52.20 31.16 18.97
CA SER A 296 53.15 30.81 20.04
C SER A 296 54.59 30.71 19.54
N TYR A 297 54.81 30.50 18.24
CA TYR A 297 56.14 30.45 17.65
C TYR A 297 56.14 31.07 16.25
N ILE A 298 57.15 31.87 15.93
CA ILE A 298 57.40 32.37 14.58
C ILE A 298 58.88 32.27 14.28
N LEU A 299 59.20 31.76 13.09
CA LEU A 299 60.52 31.84 12.50
C LEU A 299 60.42 32.68 11.24
N ALA A 300 61.18 33.77 11.17
CA ALA A 300 61.32 34.60 9.98
C ALA A 300 62.79 34.62 9.55
N LYS A 301 63.03 34.50 8.25
CA LYS A 301 64.37 34.45 7.66
C LYS A 301 64.39 35.29 6.40
N ARG A 302 65.44 36.06 6.19
CA ARG A 302 65.56 36.90 4.99
C ARG A 302 65.52 36.05 3.71
N THR A 303 64.69 36.44 2.76
CA THR A 303 64.53 35.74 1.50
C THR A 303 65.84 35.77 0.72
N GLY A 304 66.36 34.59 0.35
CA GLY A 304 67.62 34.44 -0.39
C GLY A 304 68.90 34.64 0.45
N ASP A 305 68.78 34.82 1.76
CA ASP A 305 69.91 35.04 2.67
C ASP A 305 69.79 34.13 3.90
N VAL A 306 70.91 33.58 4.38
CA VAL A 306 70.95 32.71 5.57
C VAL A 306 71.41 33.44 6.83
N PHE A 307 71.87 34.69 6.70
CA PHE A 307 72.54 35.39 7.79
C PHE A 307 71.61 36.20 8.68
N ASP A 308 70.45 36.62 8.16
CA ASP A 308 69.47 37.44 8.88
C ASP A 308 68.18 36.67 9.15
N HIS A 309 67.91 36.41 10.43
CA HIS A 309 66.74 35.69 10.89
C HIS A 309 66.30 36.16 12.27
N SER A 310 65.02 35.95 12.54
CA SER A 310 64.40 36.30 13.81
C SER A 310 63.43 35.22 14.26
N ILE A 311 63.48 34.95 15.56
CA ILE A 311 62.65 33.92 16.19
C ILE A 311 61.85 34.55 17.31
N TYR A 312 60.53 34.32 17.25
CA TYR A 312 59.61 34.54 18.35
C TYR A 312 59.20 33.18 18.93
N ASP A 313 59.29 33.04 20.24
CA ASP A 313 58.80 31.87 20.95
C ASP A 313 58.20 32.30 22.29
N SER A 314 56.89 32.11 22.45
CA SER A 314 56.15 32.54 23.62
C SER A 314 56.48 31.72 24.88
N ARG A 315 57.15 30.56 24.74
CA ARG A 315 57.49 29.63 25.82
C ARG A 315 58.75 30.03 26.59
N PHE A 316 59.63 30.83 26.01
CA PHE A 316 60.78 31.37 26.73
C PHE A 316 60.31 32.16 27.97
N PRO A 317 61.07 32.25 29.08
CA PRO A 317 60.66 33.02 30.27
C PRO A 317 60.69 34.54 30.03
N ASN A 318 60.00 35.34 30.88
CA ASN A 318 59.84 36.80 30.71
C ASN A 318 61.18 37.55 30.65
N ASP A 319 62.25 36.91 31.12
CA ASP A 319 63.61 37.45 31.18
C ASP A 319 64.45 37.02 29.96
N TYR A 320 63.86 36.40 28.94
CA TYR A 320 64.56 35.86 27.77
C TYR A 320 64.76 36.93 26.67
N LYS A 321 66.03 37.10 26.29
CA LYS A 321 66.63 38.33 25.76
C LYS A 321 66.63 38.40 24.23
N ILE A 322 66.63 39.62 23.69
CA ILE A 322 67.30 39.95 22.41
C ILE A 322 68.76 39.54 22.54
N THR A 323 69.09 38.34 22.07
CA THR A 323 70.47 37.88 22.01
C THR A 323 70.87 37.93 20.55
N ALA A 324 71.94 38.66 20.22
CA ALA A 324 72.62 38.45 18.96
C ALA A 324 73.11 37.00 18.96
N VAL A 325 72.37 36.09 18.32
CA VAL A 325 72.78 34.70 18.22
C VAL A 325 73.84 34.64 17.14
N GLY A 326 75.09 34.77 17.59
CA GLY A 326 76.29 34.43 16.86
C GLY A 326 76.33 32.94 16.56
N ALA A 327 75.66 32.44 15.51
CA ALA A 327 75.90 31.06 15.09
C ALA A 327 77.25 31.00 14.37
N LYS A 328 78.13 30.07 14.74
CA LYS A 328 79.33 29.78 13.96
C LYS A 328 78.89 29.14 12.65
N SER A 329 79.10 29.82 11.53
CA SER A 329 79.05 29.19 10.20
C SER A 329 80.48 28.98 9.69
N ASN A 330 80.63 28.07 8.72
CA ASN A 330 81.90 27.89 7.99
C ASN A 330 82.33 29.14 7.18
N TYR A 331 81.50 30.20 7.15
CA TYR A 331 81.68 31.42 6.37
C TYR A 331 81.72 32.71 7.23
N GLY A 332 81.76 32.60 8.56
CA GLY A 332 81.79 33.75 9.48
C GLY A 332 80.65 33.75 10.52
N SER A 333 80.65 34.75 11.40
CA SER A 333 79.64 34.93 12.46
C SER A 333 78.27 35.27 11.86
N VAL A 334 77.28 34.40 12.06
CA VAL A 334 75.87 34.66 11.72
C VAL A 334 75.27 35.58 12.78
N SER A 335 74.45 36.56 12.41
CA SER A 335 73.82 37.47 13.39
C SER A 335 72.29 37.33 13.34
N GLY A 336 71.71 36.61 14.29
CA GLY A 336 70.25 36.51 14.46
C GLY A 336 69.75 37.20 15.73
N ALA A 337 68.45 37.47 15.82
CA ALA A 337 67.80 37.93 17.05
C ALA A 337 66.74 36.92 17.53
N SER A 338 66.95 36.32 18.70
CA SER A 338 65.93 35.53 19.42
C SER A 338 65.29 36.38 20.51
N LEU A 339 63.97 36.25 20.74
CA LEU A 339 63.25 37.16 21.65
C LEU A 339 62.09 36.45 22.36
N ARG A 340 61.89 36.74 23.66
CA ARG A 340 60.56 36.82 24.27
C ARG A 340 60.28 38.27 24.59
N MET A 341 59.04 38.69 24.46
CA MET A 341 58.74 40.11 24.30
C MET A 341 57.68 40.48 25.35
N THR A 342 58.12 41.09 26.45
CA THR A 342 57.26 41.46 27.60
C THR A 342 56.34 42.65 27.27
N ASN A 343 56.64 43.43 26.21
CA ASN A 343 55.87 44.59 25.76
C ASN A 343 55.89 44.77 24.22
N VAL A 344 55.36 43.82 23.42
CA VAL A 344 54.88 44.08 22.01
C VAL A 344 53.37 44.19 21.96
N THR A 345 52.71 44.12 23.09
CA THR A 345 51.33 44.56 23.22
C THR A 345 51.29 46.09 23.18
N ASP A 346 51.85 46.71 22.13
CA ASP A 346 51.38 48.05 21.80
C ASP A 346 49.94 47.93 21.29
N TYR A 347 49.56 46.87 20.56
CA TYR A 347 48.16 46.65 20.18
C TYR A 347 47.83 45.18 20.03
N ALA A 348 46.66 44.76 20.50
CA ALA A 348 46.10 43.41 20.39
C ALA A 348 45.91 42.89 18.93
N ALA A 349 46.40 43.62 17.91
CA ALA A 349 46.20 43.38 16.49
C ALA A 349 47.49 43.20 15.67
N TYR A 350 48.67 43.58 16.19
CA TYR A 350 49.93 43.46 15.45
C TYR A 350 51.12 43.21 16.37
N PHE A 351 52.19 42.59 15.85
CA PHE A 351 53.47 42.49 16.54
C PHE A 351 54.62 42.85 15.61
N ARG A 352 55.71 43.39 16.18
CA ARG A 352 56.89 43.85 15.45
C ARG A 352 58.07 42.95 15.78
N LEU A 353 58.50 42.13 14.82
CA LEU A 353 59.66 41.24 15.01
C LEU A 353 60.94 41.93 14.50
N PRO A 354 61.94 42.22 15.34
CA PRO A 354 63.15 42.91 14.92
C PRO A 354 63.96 42.08 13.94
N VAL A 355 64.59 42.73 12.96
CA VAL A 355 65.46 42.14 11.93
C VAL A 355 66.58 43.13 11.58
N GLN A 356 67.68 42.68 10.96
CA GLN A 356 68.83 43.56 10.68
C GLN A 356 68.75 44.27 9.33
N GLY A 357 68.13 43.66 8.32
CA GLY A 357 67.93 44.25 7.00
C GLY A 357 66.64 45.07 6.94
N GLY A 358 66.75 46.34 6.54
CA GLY A 358 65.62 47.25 6.30
C GLY A 358 65.15 47.27 4.86
N GLY A 359 63.83 47.32 4.63
CA GLY A 359 63.23 47.33 3.29
C GLY A 359 63.47 46.06 2.46
N VAL A 360 63.74 44.91 3.10
CA VAL A 360 64.00 43.62 2.44
C VAL A 360 62.96 42.57 2.85
N ASN A 361 62.82 41.53 2.03
CA ASN A 361 61.82 40.48 2.23
C ASN A 361 62.30 39.38 3.17
N TYR A 362 61.38 38.86 4.00
CA TYR A 362 61.57 37.73 4.89
C TYR A 362 60.49 36.70 4.67
N ASP A 363 60.89 35.44 4.50
CA ASP A 363 60.00 34.30 4.50
C ASP A 363 59.78 33.86 5.95
N TRP A 364 58.53 33.59 6.31
CA TRP A 364 58.14 33.29 7.68
C TRP A 364 57.19 32.10 7.78
N ILE A 365 57.24 31.45 8.94
CA ILE A 365 56.29 30.44 9.40
C ILE A 365 55.88 30.75 10.83
N ALA A 366 54.59 30.68 11.12
CA ALA A 366 53.98 30.91 12.42
C ALA A 366 53.20 29.67 12.86
N PHE A 367 53.17 29.38 14.16
CA PHE A 367 52.46 28.26 14.78
C PHE A 367 51.64 28.75 15.98
N GLU A 368 50.46 28.18 16.21
CA GLU A 368 49.52 28.51 17.30
C GLU A 368 49.93 27.99 18.68
#